data_AF-A0AA96MSM3-F1
#
_entry.id   AF-A0AA96MSM3-F1
#
_cell.length_a   1.000
_cell.length_b   1.000
_cell.length_c   1.000
_cell.angle_alpha   90.00
_cell.angle_beta   90.00
_cell.angle_gamma   90.00
#
_symmetry.space_group_name_H-M   'P 1'
#
loop_
_entity.id
_entity.type
_entity.pdbx_description
1 polymer ?
#
loop_
_entity_poly.entity_id
_entity_poly.type
_entity_poly.pdbx_seq_one_letter_code
_entity_poly.pdbx_strand_id
1 'polypeptide(L)'
;MNWLKVFIAAFFEVFWVIGLKHAYDFWTWTGTVISIIVSFYVLIMAGKKLPVGTVYAVFVGLGTAGTVLSEIIFFDEPLKISKLILVLILLAGVIGLKLVTNEEEAVSKGEAAS
;
A
#
# COMPACT_ATOMS: atom_id res chain seq x y z
N MET A 1 -13.17 -10.22 5.03
CA MET A 1 -12.88 -8.76 4.99
C MET A 1 -11.41 -8.41 5.32
N ASN A 2 -10.42 -9.29 5.11
CA ASN A 2 -9.00 -8.96 5.42
C ASN A 2 -8.36 -8.01 4.41
N TRP A 3 -8.80 -8.05 3.15
CA TRP A 3 -8.36 -7.12 2.11
C TRP A 3 -8.72 -5.66 2.40
N LEU A 4 -9.83 -5.41 3.12
CA LEU A 4 -10.20 -4.07 3.57
C LEU A 4 -9.14 -3.47 4.51
N LYS A 5 -8.47 -4.31 5.32
CA LYS A 5 -7.38 -3.88 6.19
C LYS A 5 -6.19 -3.38 5.39
N VAL A 6 -5.85 -4.05 4.28
CA VAL A 6 -4.76 -3.61 3.39
C VAL A 6 -5.09 -2.24 2.80
N PHE A 7 -6.35 -2.02 2.41
CA PHE A 7 -6.79 -0.73 1.90
C PHE A 7 -6.71 0.38 2.96
N ILE A 8 -7.12 0.09 4.19
CA ILE A 8 -7.00 1.02 5.32
C ILE A 8 -5.53 1.30 5.65
N ALA A 9 -4.67 0.28 5.64
CA ALA A 9 -3.24 0.43 5.88
C ALA A 9 -2.60 1.35 4.83
N ALA A 10 -2.90 1.13 3.55
CA ALA A 10 -2.42 1.95 2.44
C ALA A 10 -3.00 3.37 2.48
N PHE A 11 -4.23 3.57 2.97
CA PHE A 11 -4.77 4.91 3.19
C PHE A 11 -3.94 5.66 4.23
N PHE A 12 -3.72 5.08 5.42
CA PHE A 12 -2.84 5.66 6.43
C PHE A 12 -1.40 5.86 5.94
N GLU A 13 -0.95 5.04 4.99
CA GLU A 13 0.34 5.19 4.34
C GLU A 13 0.47 6.55 3.66
N VAL A 14 -0.51 6.90 2.83
CA VAL A 14 -0.55 8.19 2.16
C VAL A 14 -0.48 9.34 3.16
N PHE A 15 -1.20 9.27 4.29
CA PHE A 15 -1.16 10.32 5.32
C PHE A 15 0.23 10.50 5.93
N TRP A 16 0.91 9.41 6.31
CA TRP A 16 2.22 9.56 6.92
C TRP A 16 3.30 9.91 5.90
N VAL A 17 3.21 9.45 4.65
CA VAL A 17 4.15 9.84 3.59
C VAL A 17 4.05 11.33 3.29
N ILE A 18 2.84 11.86 3.18
CA ILE A 18 2.60 13.31 3.06
C ILE A 18 3.10 14.03 4.31
N GLY A 19 2.81 13.46 5.48
CA GLY A 19 3.28 13.95 6.78
C GLY A 19 4.80 14.05 6.85
N LEU A 20 5.56 13.09 6.33
CA LEU A 20 7.03 13.19 6.30
C LEU A 20 7.53 14.34 5.44
N LYS A 21 6.82 14.66 4.35
CA LYS A 21 7.16 15.77 3.46
C LYS A 21 6.77 17.14 4.05
N HIS A 22 5.77 17.20 4.94
CA HIS A 22 5.15 18.45 5.41
C HIS A 22 5.06 18.61 6.94
N ALA A 23 5.67 17.73 7.73
CA ALA A 23 5.68 17.85 9.19
C ALA A 23 6.78 18.82 9.63
N TYR A 24 6.37 20.04 9.94
CA TYR A 24 7.26 21.10 10.45
C TYR A 24 7.11 21.34 11.95
N ASP A 25 5.95 20.98 12.52
CA ASP A 25 5.62 21.19 13.93
C ASP A 25 5.60 19.86 14.71
N PHE A 26 5.85 19.93 16.02
CA PHE A 26 5.80 18.77 16.92
C PHE A 26 4.44 18.05 16.86
N TRP A 27 3.34 18.79 16.73
CA TRP A 27 2.00 18.22 16.58
C TRP A 27 1.82 17.47 15.26
N THR A 28 2.33 18.01 14.15
CA THR A 28 2.29 17.34 12.85
C THR A 28 3.16 16.08 12.82
N TRP A 29 4.35 16.12 13.45
CA TRP A 29 5.19 14.94 13.62
C TRP A 29 4.53 13.85 14.46
N THR A 30 3.85 14.23 15.55
CA THR A 30 3.10 13.29 16.37
C THR A 30 2.00 12.59 15.56
N GLY A 31 1.25 13.34 14.75
CA GLY A 31 0.25 12.76 13.84
C GLY A 31 0.85 11.81 12.80
N THR A 32 2.01 12.16 12.22
CA THR A 32 2.74 11.30 11.28
C THR A 32 3.17 9.99 11.94
N VAL A 33 3.78 10.04 13.13
CA VAL A 33 4.23 8.83 13.85
C VAL A 33 3.05 7.93 14.21
N ILE A 34 1.94 8.49 14.70
CA ILE A 34 0.73 7.71 14.99
C ILE A 34 0.22 7.02 13.72
N SER A 35 0.20 7.74 12.59
CA SER A 35 -0.24 7.20 11.30
C SER A 35 0.65 6.05 10.81
N ILE A 36 1.98 6.14 11.01
CA ILE A 36 2.93 5.05 10.75
C ILE A 36 2.57 3.82 11.58
N ILE A 37 2.42 4.00 12.91
CA ILE A 37 2.12 2.89 13.82
C ILE A 37 0.82 2.19 13.44
N VAL A 38 -0.23 2.97 13.15
CA VAL A 38 -1.54 2.42 12.75
C VAL A 38 -1.44 1.70 11.41
N SER A 39 -0.77 2.30 10.41
CA SER A 39 -0.59 1.71 9.08
C SER A 39 0.09 0.34 9.17
N PHE A 40 1.24 0.25 9.86
CA PHE A 40 1.97 -1.01 10.04
C PHE A 40 1.21 -2.02 10.90
N TYR A 41 0.53 -1.59 11.96
CA TYR A 41 -0.26 -2.49 12.79
C TYR A 41 -1.37 -3.19 11.99
N VAL A 42 -2.09 -2.43 11.17
CA VAL A 42 -3.15 -2.96 10.31
C VAL A 42 -2.57 -3.86 9.21
N LEU A 43 -1.41 -3.51 8.65
CA LEU A 43 -0.71 -4.32 7.66
C LEU A 43 -0.27 -5.67 8.22
N ILE A 44 0.34 -5.69 9.41
CA ILE A 44 0.73 -6.91 10.12
C ILE A 44 -0.49 -7.79 10.39
N MET A 45 -1.61 -7.19 10.81
CA MET A 45 -2.86 -7.91 11.05
C MET A 45 -3.44 -8.51 9.76
N ALA A 46 -3.21 -7.88 8.60
CA ALA A 46 -3.59 -8.43 7.30
C ALA A 46 -2.67 -9.58 6.87
N GLY A 47 -1.35 -9.43 7.06
CA GLY A 47 -0.33 -10.44 6.74
C GLY A 47 -0.41 -11.71 7.59
N LYS A 48 -1.06 -11.67 8.77
CA LYS A 48 -1.36 -12.88 9.55
C LYS A 48 -2.33 -13.85 8.86
N LYS A 49 -3.10 -13.39 7.85
CA LYS A 49 -4.17 -14.17 7.20
C LYS A 49 -4.05 -14.26 5.69
N LEU A 50 -3.07 -13.58 5.11
CA LEU A 50 -2.84 -13.49 3.67
C LEU A 50 -1.33 -13.61 3.42
N PRO A 51 -0.90 -14.06 2.23
CA PRO A 51 0.51 -14.14 1.88
C PRO A 51 1.17 -12.76 2.04
N VAL A 52 2.21 -12.69 2.85
CA VAL A 52 2.88 -11.44 3.20
C VAL A 52 3.41 -10.72 1.95
N GLY A 53 3.91 -11.47 0.96
CA GLY A 53 4.39 -10.94 -0.31
C GLY A 53 3.29 -10.19 -1.09
N THR A 54 2.10 -10.79 -1.21
CA THR A 54 0.96 -10.16 -1.88
C THR A 54 0.46 -8.94 -1.12
N VAL A 55 0.34 -9.04 0.21
CA VAL A 55 -0.10 -7.94 1.06
C VAL A 55 0.84 -6.74 0.94
N TYR A 56 2.14 -6.98 1.00
CA TYR A 56 3.15 -5.92 0.88
C TYR A 56 3.16 -5.29 -0.51
N ALA A 57 3.09 -6.09 -1.58
CA ALA A 57 3.02 -5.57 -2.94
C ALA A 57 1.80 -4.65 -3.13
N VAL A 58 0.64 -5.08 -2.65
CA VAL A 58 -0.61 -4.31 -2.75
C VAL A 58 -0.55 -3.04 -1.91
N PHE A 59 0.00 -3.12 -0.70
CA PHE A 59 0.22 -1.99 0.18
C PHE A 59 1.07 -0.92 -0.50
N VAL A 60 2.29 -1.26 -0.93
CA VAL A 60 3.20 -0.33 -1.60
C VAL A 60 2.60 0.20 -2.90
N GLY A 61 1.89 -0.63 -3.67
CA GLY A 61 1.23 -0.20 -4.91
C GLY A 61 0.16 0.85 -4.68
N LEU A 62 -0.78 0.59 -3.76
CA LEU A 62 -1.82 1.56 -3.41
C LEU A 62 -1.27 2.81 -2.73
N GLY A 63 -0.32 2.66 -1.81
CA GLY A 63 0.33 3.78 -1.12
C GLY A 63 1.05 4.70 -2.09
N THR A 64 1.81 4.13 -3.04
CA THR A 64 2.49 4.90 -4.08
C THR A 64 1.48 5.63 -4.97
N ALA A 65 0.44 4.93 -5.46
CA ALA A 65 -0.57 5.54 -6.31
C ALA A 65 -1.33 6.66 -5.57
N GLY A 66 -1.71 6.45 -4.31
CA GLY A 66 -2.40 7.44 -3.50
C GLY A 66 -1.53 8.64 -3.13
N THR A 67 -0.24 8.42 -2.86
CA THR A 67 0.72 9.49 -2.60
C THR A 67 0.89 10.37 -3.83
N VAL A 68 1.15 9.75 -5.00
CA VAL A 68 1.31 10.49 -6.26
C VAL A 68 0.05 11.28 -6.58
N LEU A 69 -1.13 10.66 -6.45
CA LEU A 69 -2.41 11.34 -6.66
C LEU A 69 -2.60 12.52 -5.70
N SER A 70 -2.23 12.35 -4.43
CA SER A 70 -2.33 13.41 -3.43
C SER A 70 -1.35 14.56 -3.70
N GLU A 71 -0.13 14.27 -4.16
CA GLU A 71 0.85 15.28 -4.58
C GLU A 71 0.32 16.14 -5.73
N ILE A 72 -0.39 15.53 -6.68
CA ILE A 72 -0.98 16.23 -7.81
C ILE A 72 -2.17 17.09 -7.37
N ILE A 73 -3.08 16.55 -6.56
CA ILE A 73 -4.35 17.22 -6.21
C ILE A 73 -4.15 18.27 -5.11
N PHE A 74 -3.40 17.96 -4.06
CA PHE A 74 -3.29 18.82 -2.87
C PHE A 74 -2.08 19.75 -2.91
N PHE A 75 -1.03 19.36 -3.63
CA PHE A 75 0.24 20.11 -3.65
C PHE A 75 0.55 20.73 -5.02
N ASP A 76 -0.40 20.66 -5.97
CA ASP A 76 -0.29 21.21 -7.34
C ASP A 76 1.03 20.80 -8.03
N GLU A 77 1.55 19.62 -7.70
CA GLU A 77 2.85 19.16 -8.19
C GLU A 77 2.73 18.85 -9.70
N PRO A 78 3.66 19.34 -10.55
CA PRO A 78 3.51 19.19 -12.00
C PRO A 78 3.45 17.72 -12.41
N LEU A 79 2.36 17.40 -13.13
CA LEU A 79 2.08 16.08 -13.67
C LEU A 79 3.16 15.65 -14.66
N LYS A 80 4.16 14.91 -14.17
CA LYS A 80 5.17 14.28 -15.02
C LYS A 80 4.63 12.96 -15.54
N ILE A 81 4.41 12.88 -16.86
CA ILE A 81 3.96 11.67 -17.56
C ILE A 81 4.86 10.47 -17.21
N SER A 82 6.17 10.68 -17.09
CA SER A 82 7.13 9.64 -16.68
C SER A 82 6.82 9.05 -15.29
N LYS A 83 6.40 9.89 -14.32
CA LYS A 83 6.02 9.45 -12.96
C LYS A 83 4.77 8.56 -13.03
N LEU A 84 3.79 8.95 -13.85
CA LEU A 84 2.57 8.17 -14.06
C LEU A 84 2.83 6.81 -14.72
N ILE A 85 3.69 6.76 -15.74
CA ILE A 85 4.07 5.49 -16.40
C ILE A 85 4.76 4.55 -15.39
N LEU A 86 5.67 5.05 -14.56
CA LEU A 86 6.34 4.24 -13.54
C LEU A 86 5.36 3.69 -12.50
N VAL A 87 4.40 4.51 -12.06
CA VAL A 87 3.33 4.06 -11.15
C VAL A 87 2.48 2.98 -11.81
N LEU A 88 2.13 3.12 -13.08
CA LEU A 88 1.36 2.10 -13.82
C LEU A 88 2.13 0.78 -13.95
N ILE A 89 3.43 0.82 -14.24
CA ILE A 89 4.29 -0.37 -14.29
C ILE A 89 4.36 -1.04 -12.91
N LEU A 90 4.52 -0.26 -11.85
CA LEU A 90 4.51 -0.75 -10.47
C LEU A 90 3.18 -1.44 -10.15
N LEU A 91 2.04 -0.78 -10.43
CA LEU A 91 0.71 -1.35 -10.23
C LEU A 91 0.51 -2.64 -11.04
N ALA A 92 0.97 -2.69 -12.28
CA ALA A 92 0.93 -3.89 -13.11
C ALA A 92 1.74 -5.03 -12.48
N GLY A 93 2.95 -4.75 -11.97
CA GLY A 93 3.77 -5.73 -11.25
C GLY A 93 3.10 -6.26 -9.98
N VAL A 94 2.44 -5.38 -9.22
CA VAL A 94 1.69 -5.74 -8.02
C VAL A 94 0.50 -6.64 -8.34
N ILE A 95 -0.26 -6.32 -9.40
CA ILE A 95 -1.37 -7.15 -9.87
C ILE A 95 -0.85 -8.51 -10.36
N GLY A 96 0.25 -8.53 -11.12
CA GLY A 96 0.88 -9.76 -11.59
C GLY A 96 1.30 -10.66 -10.41
N LEU A 97 1.97 -10.10 -9.40
CA LEU A 97 2.38 -10.85 -8.22
C LEU A 97 1.16 -11.40 -7.46
N LYS A 98 0.10 -10.59 -7.31
CA LYS A 98 -1.16 -11.05 -6.70
C LYS A 98 -1.79 -12.23 -7.44
N LEU A 99 -1.78 -12.21 -8.77
CA LEU A 99 -2.35 -13.29 -9.59
C LEU A 99 -1.57 -14.59 -9.41
N VAL A 100 -0.23 -14.52 -9.46
CA VAL A 100 0.64 -15.70 -9.28
C VAL A 100 0.51 -16.28 -7.87
N THR A 101 0.50 -15.45 -6.83
CA THR A 101 0.37 -15.97 -5.45
C THR A 101 -1.01 -16.58 -5.16
N ASN A 102 -2.08 -16.07 -5.77
CA ASN A 102 -3.40 -16.70 -5.66
C ASN A 102 -3.43 -18.10 -6.30
N GLU A 103 -2.62 -18.32 -7.35
CA GLU A 103 -2.47 -19.61 -8.02
C GLU A 103 -1.75 -20.63 -7.12
N GLU A 104 -0.67 -20.22 -6.44
CA GLU A 104 0.01 -21.04 -5.42
C GLU A 104 -0.92 -21.46 -4.26
N GLU A 105 -1.74 -20.53 -3.73
CA GLU A 105 -2.70 -20.86 -2.66
C GLU A 105 -3.80 -21.83 -3.14
N ALA A 106 -4.21 -21.76 -4.41
CA ALA A 106 -5.20 -22.66 -4.99
C ALA A 106 -4.65 -24.07 -5.22
N VAL A 107 -3.41 -24.18 -5.72
CA VAL A 107 -2.72 -25.46 -5.94
C VAL A 107 -2.47 -26.17 -4.60
N SER A 108 -1.96 -25.45 -3.59
CA SER A 108 -1.71 -26.00 -2.24
C SER A 108 -2.96 -26.58 -1.57
N LYS A 109 -4.13 -25.94 -1.76
CA LYS A 109 -5.40 -26.46 -1.22
C LYS A 109 -5.97 -27.63 -2.02
N GLY A 110 -5.63 -27.74 -3.30
CA GLY A 110 -6.02 -28.86 -4.17
C GLY A 110 -5.31 -30.16 -3.81
N GLU A 111 -4.00 -30.12 -3.54
CA GLU A 111 -3.22 -31.30 -3.12
C GLU A 111 -3.53 -31.75 -1.68
N ALA A 112 -3.90 -30.83 -0.79
CA ALA A 112 -4.29 -31.19 0.58
C ALA A 112 -5.69 -31.86 0.67
N ALA A 113 -6.46 -31.87 -0.43
CA ALA A 113 -7.81 -32.43 -0.51
C ALA A 113 -7.90 -33.70 -1.37
N SER A 114 -6.77 -34.20 -1.88
CA SER A 114 -6.66 -35.44 -2.69
C SER A 114 -6.04 -36.59 -1.91
#